data_AF-A0A7U2N0X7-F1
#
_entry.id   AF-A0A7U2N0X7-F1
#
_cell.length_a   1.000
_cell.length_b   1.000
_cell.length_c   1.000
_cell.angle_alpha   90.00
_cell.angle_beta   90.00
_cell.angle_gamma   90.00
#
_symmetry.space_group_name_H-M   'P 1'
#
loop_
_entity.id
_entity.type
_entity.pdbx_description
1 polymer ?
#
loop_
_entity_poly.entity_id
_entity_poly.type
_entity_poly.pdbx_seq_one_letter_code
_entity_poly.pdbx_strand_id
1 'polypeptide(L)'
;MATAPHVLVVSGVLSGVDNEFFGTHERMYRPVYTRVVLSEDAPQTFFTWSEGWGGECRLEVTITAQLNQNRHIFVTVNGKFYEGTSEATMDLADEQTQSALVPKSGLPIPFSLQFFNREPFGGDTATISVTFVNVVEDILLIDIRGLWYHRVDAELDSASEHTFMHLVWKPDISTLTEEQMHDQVKVLHKLSNNETNQMRTGFFELLLHKMPSLRVVEFSMLPFSESVGLDLFDTQLSTSKRDVEYHFQANNAATLFASQETASNFSSLYMSILNMTRPAVDLSVLPKKVNDMILRIGNLLMYNLKHVTDNVKSILDERGYFIVLWSSYKESDNTISQILSGAFFDVLMRGTGEQ
;
A
#
# COMPACT_ATOMS: atom_id res chain seq x y z
N MET A 1 -4.79 18.85 -25.94
CA MET A 1 -4.72 17.71 -25.00
C MET A 1 -6.06 17.61 -24.31
N ALA A 2 -6.68 16.44 -24.26
CA ALA A 2 -7.90 16.24 -23.48
C ALA A 2 -7.58 16.37 -21.99
N THR A 3 -8.39 17.12 -21.25
CA THR A 3 -8.29 17.23 -19.79
C THR A 3 -8.78 15.93 -19.15
N ALA A 4 -8.07 15.46 -18.12
CA ALA A 4 -8.48 14.27 -17.38
C ALA A 4 -9.88 14.48 -16.77
N PRO A 5 -10.78 13.48 -16.85
CA PRO A 5 -12.13 13.60 -16.32
C PRO A 5 -12.12 13.75 -14.79
N HIS A 6 -13.05 14.54 -14.29
CA HIS A 6 -13.30 14.68 -12.85
C HIS A 6 -14.44 13.76 -12.44
N VAL A 7 -14.19 12.97 -11.40
CA VAL A 7 -15.16 12.03 -10.84
C VAL A 7 -15.52 12.47 -9.44
N LEU A 8 -16.81 12.72 -9.22
CA LEU A 8 -17.34 12.87 -7.87
C LEU A 8 -17.66 11.49 -7.33
N VAL A 9 -17.06 11.13 -6.20
CA VAL A 9 -17.41 9.94 -5.42
C VAL A 9 -18.20 10.38 -4.19
N VAL A 10 -19.33 9.71 -3.96
CA VAL A 10 -20.18 9.89 -2.78
C VAL A 10 -20.21 8.58 -2.01
N SER A 11 -19.87 8.63 -0.72
CA SER A 11 -19.95 7.45 0.16
C SER A 11 -20.48 7.84 1.54
N GLY A 12 -21.34 7.01 2.12
CA GLY A 12 -21.85 7.25 3.47
C GLY A 12 -23.08 6.42 3.79
N VAL A 13 -24.00 7.02 4.55
CA VAL A 13 -25.21 6.36 5.04
C VAL A 13 -26.39 7.34 5.11
N LEU A 14 -27.57 6.83 4.82
CA LEU A 14 -28.85 7.45 5.14
C LEU A 14 -29.46 6.65 6.29
N SER A 15 -29.98 7.34 7.30
CA SER A 15 -30.62 6.68 8.43
C SER A 15 -31.90 7.38 8.82
N GLY A 16 -32.86 6.61 9.31
CA GLY A 16 -34.15 7.11 9.79
C GLY A 16 -34.51 6.42 11.10
N VAL A 17 -35.24 7.12 11.95
CA VAL A 17 -35.89 6.57 13.14
C VAL A 17 -37.32 7.05 13.11
N ASP A 18 -38.23 6.08 13.09
CA ASP A 18 -39.64 6.26 13.36
C ASP A 18 -39.88 5.99 14.86
N ASN A 19 -40.42 6.99 15.56
CA ASN A 19 -40.49 7.08 17.01
C ASN A 19 -41.93 6.89 17.49
N GLU A 20 -42.29 5.62 17.60
CA GLU A 20 -43.61 5.19 18.05
C GLU A 20 -43.89 5.49 19.53
N PHE A 21 -45.07 6.06 19.81
CA PHE A 21 -45.53 6.23 21.19
C PHE A 21 -45.84 4.87 21.85
N PHE A 22 -46.27 3.90 21.04
CA PHE A 22 -46.57 2.53 21.48
C PHE A 22 -45.87 1.52 20.57
N GLY A 23 -44.86 0.82 21.11
CA GLY A 23 -44.19 -0.24 20.37
C GLY A 23 -42.68 -0.07 20.37
N THR A 24 -42.02 -0.70 19.40
CA THR A 24 -40.58 -0.58 19.18
C THR A 24 -40.32 0.39 18.04
N HIS A 25 -39.38 1.31 18.22
CA HIS A 25 -39.00 2.26 17.17
C HIS A 25 -38.44 1.51 15.95
N GLU A 26 -38.98 1.83 14.78
CA GLU A 26 -38.51 1.30 13.51
C GLU A 26 -37.34 2.14 13.00
N ARG A 27 -36.39 1.49 12.33
CA ARG A 27 -35.14 2.14 11.92
C ARG A 27 -34.79 1.80 10.48
N MET A 28 -34.39 2.83 9.74
CA MET A 28 -33.80 2.70 8.42
C MET A 28 -32.30 2.92 8.51
N TYR A 29 -31.53 2.07 7.84
CA TYR A 29 -30.10 2.24 7.64
C TYR A 29 -29.75 1.81 6.23
N ARG A 30 -29.35 2.76 5.38
CA ARG A 30 -29.04 2.51 3.98
C ARG A 30 -27.64 3.01 3.64
N PRO A 31 -26.66 2.12 3.36
CA PRO A 31 -25.37 2.55 2.86
C PRO A 31 -25.50 3.15 1.46
N VAL A 32 -24.75 4.23 1.22
CA VAL A 32 -24.70 4.93 -0.06
C VAL A 32 -23.29 4.83 -0.60
N TYR A 33 -23.18 4.39 -1.85
CA TYR A 33 -21.98 4.51 -2.65
C TYR A 33 -22.38 4.78 -4.09
N THR A 34 -21.97 5.92 -4.64
CA THR A 34 -22.19 6.25 -6.05
C THR A 34 -21.06 7.12 -6.57
N ARG A 35 -20.86 7.13 -7.89
CA ARG A 35 -19.91 8.01 -8.55
C ARG A 35 -20.49 8.57 -9.85
N VAL A 36 -20.06 9.77 -10.22
CA VAL A 36 -20.43 10.40 -11.49
C VAL A 36 -19.19 11.04 -12.13
N VAL A 37 -19.06 10.85 -13.44
CA VAL A 37 -18.07 11.57 -14.26
C VAL A 37 -18.71 12.89 -14.71
N LEU A 38 -18.11 14.01 -14.35
CA LEU A 38 -18.66 15.34 -14.64
C LEU A 38 -18.07 15.93 -15.93
N SER A 39 -18.92 16.53 -16.75
CA SER A 39 -18.51 17.42 -17.85
C SER A 39 -18.55 18.89 -17.41
N GLU A 40 -17.80 19.75 -18.10
CA GLU A 40 -17.57 21.15 -17.70
C GLU A 40 -18.80 22.09 -17.89
N ASP A 41 -19.91 21.62 -18.46
CA ASP A 41 -20.89 22.53 -19.07
C ASP A 41 -22.27 22.61 -18.40
N ALA A 42 -22.64 21.69 -17.49
CA ALA A 42 -23.94 21.75 -16.83
C ALA A 42 -23.96 21.05 -15.46
N PRO A 43 -24.77 21.54 -14.50
CA PRO A 43 -25.16 20.75 -13.35
C PRO A 43 -25.80 19.43 -13.80
N GLN A 44 -25.34 18.32 -13.22
CA GLN A 44 -25.86 16.99 -13.49
C GLN A 44 -26.50 16.43 -12.23
N THR A 45 -27.78 16.11 -12.30
CA THR A 45 -28.42 15.25 -11.29
C THR A 45 -28.01 13.82 -11.57
N PHE A 46 -27.30 13.20 -10.63
CA PHE A 46 -26.72 11.87 -10.83
C PHE A 46 -27.15 10.86 -9.76
N PHE A 47 -27.85 11.32 -8.74
CA PHE A 47 -28.38 10.47 -7.70
C PHE A 47 -29.72 11.01 -7.22
N THR A 48 -30.76 10.19 -7.38
CA THR A 48 -32.08 10.39 -6.77
C THR A 48 -32.42 9.10 -6.05
N TRP A 49 -32.83 9.22 -4.80
CA TRP A 49 -33.16 8.09 -3.95
C TRP A 49 -34.41 8.40 -3.13
N SER A 50 -35.18 7.36 -2.85
CA SER A 50 -36.44 7.43 -2.11
C SER A 50 -36.59 6.13 -1.33
N GLU A 51 -36.74 6.22 -0.01
CA GLU A 51 -36.89 5.04 0.84
C GLU A 51 -37.84 5.33 2.00
N GLY A 52 -38.75 4.39 2.23
CA GLY A 52 -39.67 4.40 3.35
C GLY A 52 -39.18 3.53 4.51
N TRP A 53 -39.73 3.80 5.69
CA TRP A 53 -39.65 2.94 6.88
C TRP A 53 -40.79 3.27 7.83
N GLY A 54 -41.01 2.46 8.88
CA GLY A 54 -42.09 2.72 9.83
C GLY A 54 -43.48 2.41 9.28
N GLY A 55 -43.58 2.05 8.00
CA GLY A 55 -44.85 2.06 7.29
C GLY A 55 -45.38 3.47 7.01
N GLU A 56 -44.83 4.54 7.57
CA GLU A 56 -45.34 5.92 7.43
C GLU A 56 -44.32 7.02 7.13
N CYS A 57 -43.02 6.75 7.33
CA CYS A 57 -41.95 7.69 7.04
C CYS A 57 -41.38 7.47 5.63
N ARG A 58 -40.92 8.53 4.95
CA ARG A 58 -40.14 8.46 3.70
C ARG A 58 -39.10 9.56 3.62
N LEU A 59 -37.87 9.22 3.20
CA LEU A 59 -36.82 10.17 2.88
C LEU A 59 -36.52 10.13 1.39
N GLU A 60 -36.61 11.29 0.74
CA GLU A 60 -36.17 11.49 -0.65
C GLU A 60 -34.90 12.34 -0.67
N VAL A 61 -33.90 11.93 -1.45
CA VAL A 61 -32.62 12.63 -1.58
C VAL A 61 -32.29 12.81 -3.05
N THR A 62 -32.00 14.05 -3.43
CA THR A 62 -31.49 14.41 -4.75
C THR A 62 -30.13 15.09 -4.61
N ILE A 63 -29.11 14.54 -5.29
CA ILE A 63 -27.76 15.11 -5.35
C ILE A 63 -27.49 15.58 -6.78
N THR A 64 -27.14 16.85 -6.89
CA THR A 64 -26.71 17.50 -8.12
C THR A 64 -25.28 17.96 -7.97
N ALA A 65 -24.46 17.77 -9.00
CA ALA A 65 -23.07 18.22 -9.00
C ALA A 65 -22.73 18.99 -10.28
N GLN A 66 -21.85 19.97 -10.14
CA GLN A 66 -21.35 20.77 -11.24
C GLN A 66 -19.84 20.95 -11.09
N LEU A 67 -19.08 20.65 -12.15
CA LEU A 67 -17.67 20.99 -12.22
C LEU A 67 -17.52 22.47 -12.56
N ASN A 68 -16.77 23.22 -11.75
CA ASN A 68 -16.52 24.64 -12.01
C ASN A 68 -15.22 24.87 -12.80
N GLN A 69 -15.00 26.11 -13.24
CA GLN A 69 -13.81 26.51 -14.00
C GLN A 69 -12.48 26.26 -13.26
N ASN A 70 -12.50 26.28 -11.92
CA ASN A 70 -11.34 25.96 -11.07
C ASN A 70 -11.19 24.46 -10.81
N ARG A 71 -11.98 23.62 -11.48
CA ARG A 71 -12.02 22.16 -11.33
C ARG A 71 -12.38 21.68 -9.92
N HIS A 72 -13.04 22.52 -9.14
CA HIS A 72 -13.74 22.09 -7.93
C HIS A 72 -15.14 21.63 -8.32
N ILE A 73 -15.70 20.72 -7.53
CA ILE A 73 -17.05 20.22 -7.75
C ILE A 73 -17.97 20.92 -6.75
N PHE A 74 -18.95 21.67 -7.25
CA PHE A 74 -20.02 22.22 -6.45
C PHE A 74 -21.12 21.16 -6.35
N VAL A 75 -21.41 20.70 -5.14
CA VAL A 75 -22.43 19.68 -4.87
C VAL A 75 -23.58 20.32 -4.13
N THR A 76 -24.80 20.07 -4.57
CA THR A 76 -26.04 20.46 -3.91
C THR A 76 -26.83 19.21 -3.55
N VAL A 77 -27.16 19.06 -2.27
CA VAL A 77 -28.01 18.00 -1.74
C VAL A 77 -29.34 18.61 -1.33
N ASN A 78 -30.42 18.14 -1.92
CA ASN A 78 -31.80 18.42 -1.51
C ASN A 78 -32.36 17.15 -0.88
N GLY A 79 -32.77 17.24 0.38
CA GLY A 79 -33.47 16.17 1.08
C GLY A 79 -34.88 16.61 1.44
N LYS A 80 -35.83 15.68 1.31
CA LYS A 80 -37.23 15.86 1.68
C LYS A 80 -37.65 14.71 2.58
N PHE A 81 -38.13 15.04 3.75
CA PHE A 81 -38.63 14.08 4.73
C PHE A 81 -40.15 14.18 4.80
N TYR A 82 -40.80 13.04 4.59
CA TYR A 82 -42.24 12.86 4.57
C TYR A 82 -42.64 11.95 5.72
N GLU A 83 -43.77 12.24 6.33
CA GLU A 83 -44.41 11.44 7.37
C GLU A 83 -45.92 11.46 7.13
N GLY A 84 -46.64 10.41 7.48
CA GLY A 84 -48.09 10.41 7.30
C GLY A 84 -48.73 9.14 7.81
N THR A 85 -49.59 8.52 7.01
CA THR A 85 -50.24 7.24 7.35
C THR A 85 -49.77 6.09 6.47
N SER A 86 -48.82 6.37 5.58
CA SER A 86 -48.20 5.39 4.68
C SER A 86 -46.87 5.94 4.16
N GLU A 87 -45.92 5.07 3.79
CA GLU A 87 -44.67 5.48 3.10
C GLU A 87 -44.93 6.16 1.75
N ALA A 88 -46.14 6.02 1.19
CA ALA A 88 -46.61 6.72 -0.01
C ALA A 88 -47.18 8.12 0.29
N THR A 89 -47.06 8.61 1.53
CA THR A 89 -47.55 9.93 1.95
C THR A 89 -46.96 11.05 1.08
N MET A 90 -47.75 12.11 0.92
CA MET A 90 -47.35 13.35 0.26
C MET A 90 -47.21 14.49 1.27
N ASP A 91 -47.37 14.18 2.55
CA ASP A 91 -47.28 15.14 3.63
C ASP A 91 -45.81 15.36 4.01
N LEU A 92 -45.34 16.56 3.74
CA LEU A 92 -43.92 16.93 3.80
C LEU A 92 -43.64 17.54 5.17
N ALA A 93 -42.89 16.82 5.99
CA ALA A 93 -42.54 17.23 7.35
C ALA A 93 -41.37 18.22 7.37
N ASP A 94 -40.33 17.97 6.56
CA ASP A 94 -39.15 18.84 6.47
C ASP A 94 -38.50 18.79 5.08
N GLU A 95 -37.92 19.91 4.64
CA GLU A 95 -37.13 20.00 3.42
C GLU A 95 -35.89 20.87 3.66
N GLN A 96 -34.73 20.33 3.30
CA GLN A 96 -33.47 21.04 3.46
C GLN A 96 -32.64 20.91 2.20
N THR A 97 -32.02 22.04 1.81
CA THR A 97 -31.06 22.09 0.73
C THR A 97 -29.77 22.70 1.24
N GLN A 98 -28.67 21.99 1.08
CA GLN A 98 -27.35 22.49 1.42
C GLN A 98 -26.35 22.15 0.31
N SER A 99 -25.34 22.99 0.16
CA SER A 99 -24.30 22.80 -0.84
C SER A 99 -22.91 22.76 -0.21
N ALA A 100 -21.99 22.08 -0.87
CA ALA A 100 -20.59 21.96 -0.49
C ALA A 100 -19.68 22.13 -1.72
N LEU A 101 -18.50 22.71 -1.49
CA LEU A 101 -17.45 22.82 -2.51
C LEU A 101 -16.40 21.73 -2.26
N VAL A 102 -16.24 20.82 -3.21
CA VAL A 102 -15.32 19.69 -3.12
C VAL A 102 -14.02 20.02 -3.90
N PRO A 103 -12.90 20.27 -3.20
CA PRO A 103 -11.66 20.69 -3.83
C PRO A 103 -11.05 19.55 -4.66
N LYS A 104 -10.28 19.91 -5.69
CA LYS A 104 -9.58 18.96 -6.58
C LYS A 104 -8.56 18.05 -5.87
N SER A 105 -8.18 18.36 -4.63
CA SER A 105 -7.12 17.66 -3.89
C SER A 105 -7.42 16.20 -3.54
N GLY A 106 -8.62 15.69 -3.83
CA GLY A 106 -9.05 14.36 -3.40
C GLY A 106 -9.31 14.25 -1.90
N LEU A 107 -9.29 15.38 -1.17
CA LEU A 107 -9.60 15.38 0.26
C LEU A 107 -11.10 15.11 0.48
N PRO A 108 -11.46 14.14 1.33
CA PRO A 108 -12.87 13.87 1.63
C PRO A 108 -13.52 15.03 2.37
N ILE A 109 -14.67 15.49 1.87
CA ILE A 109 -15.48 16.55 2.49
C ILE A 109 -16.69 15.90 3.17
N PRO A 110 -16.74 15.85 4.51
CA PRO A 110 -17.91 15.35 5.23
C PRO A 110 -19.11 16.28 5.04
N PHE A 111 -20.30 15.70 4.97
CA PHE A 111 -21.56 16.40 4.76
C PHE A 111 -22.66 15.73 5.56
N SER A 112 -23.48 16.51 6.26
CA SER A 112 -24.59 15.99 7.04
C SER A 112 -25.81 16.89 6.99
N LEU A 113 -27.00 16.29 6.82
CA LEU A 113 -28.30 16.94 6.95
C LEU A 113 -29.16 16.13 7.90
N GLN A 114 -29.89 16.79 8.79
CA GLN A 114 -30.80 16.17 9.75
C GLN A 114 -32.19 16.74 9.58
N PHE A 115 -33.19 15.87 9.50
CA PHE A 115 -34.59 16.19 9.30
C PHE A 115 -35.36 15.75 10.53
N PHE A 116 -36.38 16.53 10.88
CA PHE A 116 -37.20 16.29 12.06
C PHE A 116 -38.66 16.54 11.73
N ASN A 117 -39.55 15.66 12.19
CA ASN A 117 -40.95 16.03 12.29
C ASN A 117 -41.13 17.05 13.42
N ARG A 118 -41.82 18.14 13.12
CA ARG A 118 -42.09 19.24 14.06
C ARG A 118 -43.53 19.27 14.53
N GLU A 119 -44.36 18.33 14.09
CA GLU A 119 -45.73 18.25 14.55
C GLU A 119 -45.80 17.92 16.05
N PRO A 120 -46.89 18.31 16.74
CA PRO A 120 -47.12 17.88 18.10
C PRO A 120 -47.10 16.35 18.17
N PHE A 121 -46.26 15.79 19.03
CA PHE A 121 -45.99 14.33 19.16
C PHE A 121 -45.10 13.73 18.06
N GLY A 122 -44.59 14.52 17.12
CA GLY A 122 -43.60 14.11 16.14
C GLY A 122 -42.26 13.81 16.81
N GLY A 123 -41.80 12.57 16.66
CA GLY A 123 -40.51 12.09 17.18
C GLY A 123 -39.57 11.61 16.08
N ASP A 124 -40.03 11.65 14.83
CA ASP A 124 -39.38 10.98 13.72
C ASP A 124 -38.24 11.83 13.16
N THR A 125 -37.19 11.12 12.77
CA THR A 125 -35.96 11.75 12.32
C THR A 125 -35.39 11.04 11.12
N ALA A 126 -34.73 11.81 10.27
CA ALA A 126 -33.91 11.28 9.20
C ALA A 126 -32.56 11.99 9.19
N THR A 127 -31.50 11.31 8.78
CA THR A 127 -30.16 11.85 8.68
C THR A 127 -29.50 11.36 7.40
N ILE A 128 -28.94 12.30 6.64
CA ILE A 128 -28.06 12.05 5.51
C ILE A 128 -26.65 12.30 6.03
N SER A 129 -25.78 11.29 6.05
CA SER A 129 -24.37 11.44 6.47
C SER A 129 -23.47 10.87 5.39
N VAL A 130 -22.93 11.74 4.54
CA VAL A 130 -22.13 11.35 3.36
C VAL A 130 -20.82 12.11 3.30
N THR A 131 -19.89 11.59 2.51
CA THR A 131 -18.61 12.20 2.22
C THR A 131 -18.46 12.35 0.72
N PHE A 132 -17.99 13.50 0.28
CA PHE A 132 -17.72 13.81 -1.12
C PHE A 132 -16.22 13.83 -1.39
N VAL A 133 -15.80 13.19 -2.48
CA VAL A 133 -14.41 13.21 -2.95
C VAL A 133 -14.37 13.56 -4.42
N ASN A 134 -13.55 14.54 -4.79
CA ASN A 134 -13.25 14.88 -6.19
C ASN A 134 -11.98 14.14 -6.60
N VAL A 135 -12.15 13.07 -7.37
CA VAL A 135 -11.07 12.25 -7.90
C VAL A 135 -10.78 12.72 -9.32
N VAL A 136 -9.52 13.06 -9.59
CA VAL A 136 -9.03 13.19 -10.96
C VAL A 136 -8.62 11.80 -11.39
N GLU A 137 -9.46 11.12 -12.17
CA GLU A 137 -9.10 9.79 -12.67
C GLU A 137 -8.05 9.95 -13.77
N ASP A 138 -6.82 9.55 -13.47
CA ASP A 138 -5.98 8.95 -14.49
C ASP A 138 -6.59 7.57 -14.81
N ILE A 139 -6.70 7.26 -16.10
CA ILE A 139 -7.39 6.10 -16.71
C ILE A 139 -7.66 4.98 -15.69
N LEU A 140 -8.92 4.83 -15.26
CA LEU A 140 -9.39 3.76 -14.39
C LEU A 140 -8.91 2.40 -14.93
N LEU A 141 -7.92 1.81 -14.25
CA LEU A 141 -7.34 0.53 -14.67
C LEU A 141 -8.25 -0.66 -14.31
N ILE A 142 -8.89 -0.64 -13.13
CA ILE A 142 -9.76 -1.73 -12.63
C ILE A 142 -10.92 -1.17 -11.79
N ASP A 143 -12.14 -1.66 -12.04
CA ASP A 143 -13.37 -1.44 -11.25
C ASP A 143 -13.90 -2.80 -10.80
N ILE A 144 -13.93 -3.07 -9.48
CA ILE A 144 -14.45 -4.32 -8.93
C ILE A 144 -15.79 -4.03 -8.26
N ARG A 145 -16.87 -4.60 -8.80
CA ARG A 145 -18.24 -4.44 -8.28
C ARG A 145 -18.83 -5.79 -7.90
N GLY A 146 -19.78 -5.76 -6.96
CA GLY A 146 -20.52 -6.95 -6.56
C GLY A 146 -19.66 -7.96 -5.81
N LEU A 147 -18.83 -7.49 -4.87
CA LEU A 147 -18.22 -8.41 -3.92
C LEU A 147 -19.28 -8.88 -2.93
N TRP A 148 -19.52 -10.19 -2.90
CA TRP A 148 -20.38 -10.84 -1.92
C TRP A 148 -19.48 -11.56 -0.93
N TYR A 149 -19.71 -11.35 0.36
CA TYR A 149 -19.09 -12.16 1.40
C TYR A 149 -20.13 -13.12 1.96
N HIS A 150 -19.70 -14.33 2.27
CA HIS A 150 -20.51 -15.31 2.98
C HIS A 150 -19.85 -15.57 4.34
N ARG A 151 -20.66 -15.62 5.39
CA ARG A 151 -20.19 -16.05 6.70
C ARG A 151 -19.93 -17.55 6.60
N VAL A 152 -18.67 -17.95 6.63
CA VAL A 152 -18.32 -19.37 6.73
C VAL A 152 -18.62 -19.78 8.17
N ASP A 153 -19.54 -20.72 8.36
CA ASP A 153 -19.81 -21.31 9.66
C ASP A 153 -18.55 -22.06 10.13
N ALA A 154 -17.79 -21.43 11.01
CA ALA A 154 -16.71 -22.08 11.72
C ALA A 154 -17.32 -22.87 12.88
N GLU A 155 -17.22 -24.21 12.83
CA GLU A 155 -17.62 -25.07 13.95
C GLU A 155 -16.81 -24.70 15.20
N LEU A 156 -17.49 -24.61 16.36
CA LEU A 156 -16.89 -24.26 17.65
C LEU A 156 -15.79 -25.24 18.12
N ASP A 157 -15.70 -26.43 17.51
CA ASP A 157 -14.90 -27.55 18.02
C ASP A 157 -13.62 -27.86 17.21
N SER A 158 -13.27 -27.03 16.23
CA SER A 158 -11.94 -27.11 15.63
C SER A 158 -10.95 -26.28 16.45
N ALA A 159 -10.38 -26.87 17.50
CA ALA A 159 -9.13 -26.39 18.10
C ALA A 159 -7.93 -26.52 17.13
N SER A 160 -8.14 -26.70 15.83
CA SER A 160 -7.09 -26.51 14.84
C SER A 160 -6.88 -25.01 14.66
N GLU A 161 -5.64 -24.56 14.79
CA GLU A 161 -5.25 -23.17 14.58
C GLU A 161 -5.69 -22.74 13.17
N HIS A 162 -6.85 -22.08 13.07
CA HIS A 162 -7.34 -21.56 11.82
C HIS A 162 -6.38 -20.47 11.35
N THR A 163 -5.70 -20.71 10.23
CA THR A 163 -4.89 -19.69 9.57
C THR A 163 -5.83 -18.77 8.80
N PHE A 164 -6.08 -17.57 9.32
CA PHE A 164 -6.78 -16.54 8.57
C PHE A 164 -5.87 -16.04 7.44
N MET A 165 -6.34 -16.15 6.20
CA MET A 165 -5.65 -15.60 5.04
C MET A 165 -6.21 -14.21 4.71
N HIS A 166 -5.34 -13.21 4.64
CA HIS A 166 -5.69 -11.88 4.15
C HIS A 166 -5.07 -11.68 2.77
N LEU A 167 -5.88 -11.33 1.77
CA LEU A 167 -5.39 -11.05 0.43
C LEU A 167 -4.82 -9.63 0.38
N VAL A 168 -3.49 -9.52 0.35
CA VAL A 168 -2.79 -8.25 0.18
C VAL A 168 -2.34 -8.14 -1.27
N TRP A 169 -2.88 -7.18 -2.01
CA TRP A 169 -2.35 -6.81 -3.32
C TRP A 169 -1.01 -6.11 -3.15
N LYS A 170 0.00 -6.63 -3.85
CA LYS A 170 1.35 -6.07 -3.85
C LYS A 170 1.67 -5.54 -5.24
N PRO A 171 2.26 -4.34 -5.35
CA PRO A 171 2.68 -3.82 -6.64
C PRO A 171 3.76 -4.73 -7.23
N ASP A 172 3.79 -4.83 -8.56
CA ASP A 172 4.92 -5.47 -9.23
C ASP A 172 6.17 -4.61 -9.01
N ILE A 173 7.28 -5.21 -8.58
CA ILE A 173 8.53 -4.49 -8.31
C ILE A 173 9.03 -3.70 -9.53
N SER A 174 8.68 -4.14 -10.75
CA SER A 174 9.01 -3.42 -11.99
C SER A 174 8.21 -2.15 -12.24
N THR A 175 7.15 -1.91 -11.45
CA THR A 175 6.29 -0.71 -11.52
C THR A 175 6.62 0.35 -10.48
N LEU A 176 7.50 0.03 -9.52
CA LEU A 176 7.91 0.97 -8.49
C LEU A 176 8.73 2.11 -9.09
N THR A 177 8.44 3.34 -8.64
CA THR A 177 9.25 4.51 -8.97
C THR A 177 10.62 4.43 -8.30
N GLU A 178 11.60 5.19 -8.78
CA GLU A 178 12.93 5.26 -8.15
C GLU A 178 12.85 5.66 -6.66
N GLU A 179 11.96 6.60 -6.33
CA GLU A 179 11.71 7.02 -4.95
C GLU A 179 11.14 5.87 -4.09
N GLN A 180 10.15 5.15 -4.60
CA GLN A 180 9.56 4.00 -3.90
C GLN A 180 10.59 2.88 -3.72
N MET A 181 11.42 2.63 -4.73
CA MET A 181 12.51 1.65 -4.64
C MET A 181 13.53 2.06 -3.58
N HIS A 182 13.91 3.34 -3.54
CA HIS A 182 14.82 3.85 -2.52
C HIS A 182 14.24 3.71 -1.11
N ASP A 183 12.93 3.94 -0.94
CA ASP A 183 12.26 3.72 0.34
C ASP A 183 12.25 2.24 0.77
N GLN A 184 12.13 1.31 -0.18
CA GLN A 184 12.29 -0.12 0.12
C GLN A 184 13.71 -0.45 0.59
N VAL A 185 14.73 0.11 -0.07
CA VAL A 185 16.15 -0.12 0.33
C VAL A 185 16.45 0.51 1.69
N LYS A 186 15.91 1.69 2.00
CA LYS A 186 16.02 2.29 3.35
C LYS A 186 15.47 1.39 4.44
N VAL A 187 14.36 0.69 4.17
CA VAL A 187 13.80 -0.28 5.12
C VAL A 187 14.76 -1.45 5.31
N LEU A 188 15.37 -1.98 4.23
CA LEU A 188 16.41 -3.01 4.33
C LEU A 188 17.61 -2.55 5.18
N HIS A 189 18.05 -1.30 5.00
CA HIS A 189 19.16 -0.72 5.77
C HIS A 189 18.83 -0.63 7.27
N LYS A 190 17.62 -0.16 7.61
CA LYS A 190 17.15 -0.12 9.01
C LYS A 190 17.06 -1.50 9.65
N LEU A 191 16.61 -2.49 8.88
CA LEU A 191 16.57 -3.89 9.32
C LEU A 191 17.99 -4.41 9.57
N SER A 192 18.95 -4.11 8.69
CA SER A 192 20.37 -4.44 8.91
C SER A 192 20.96 -3.83 10.19
N ASN A 193 20.37 -2.75 10.71
CA ASN A 193 20.84 -2.08 11.93
C ASN A 193 19.98 -2.45 13.16
N ASN A 194 19.09 -3.44 13.06
CA ASN A 194 18.15 -3.85 14.11
C ASN A 194 17.26 -2.71 14.64
N GLU A 195 16.96 -1.69 13.83
CA GLU A 195 16.30 -0.46 14.30
C GLU A 195 14.76 -0.54 14.31
N THR A 196 14.12 -1.53 13.67
CA THR A 196 12.65 -1.58 13.59
C THR A 196 12.05 -2.99 13.53
N ASN A 197 11.01 -3.23 14.35
CA ASN A 197 10.17 -4.45 14.34
C ASN A 197 8.90 -4.34 13.47
N GLN A 198 8.76 -3.33 12.62
CA GLN A 198 7.54 -3.19 11.81
C GLN A 198 7.58 -4.11 10.58
N MET A 199 6.59 -5.01 10.50
CA MET A 199 6.24 -5.77 9.30
C MET A 199 5.83 -4.80 8.17
N ARG A 200 6.80 -4.35 7.37
CA ARG A 200 6.52 -3.86 6.03
C ARG A 200 6.80 -4.98 5.04
N THR A 201 6.01 -5.01 3.97
CA THR A 201 6.26 -5.83 2.78
C THR A 201 7.70 -5.60 2.34
N GLY A 202 8.56 -6.60 2.49
CA GLY A 202 9.98 -6.44 2.21
C GLY A 202 10.26 -6.40 0.72
N PHE A 203 11.31 -5.68 0.30
CA PHE A 203 11.83 -5.69 -1.07
C PHE A 203 11.97 -7.12 -1.63
N PHE A 204 12.53 -8.05 -0.84
CA PHE A 204 12.68 -9.45 -1.21
C PHE A 204 11.37 -10.18 -1.42
N GLU A 205 10.31 -9.78 -0.72
CA GLU A 205 8.99 -10.37 -0.89
C GLU A 205 8.39 -9.99 -2.25
N LEU A 206 8.57 -8.72 -2.67
CA LEU A 206 8.18 -8.27 -4.01
C LEU A 206 9.00 -8.96 -5.10
N LEU A 207 10.31 -9.16 -4.86
CA LEU A 207 11.16 -9.93 -5.76
C LEU A 207 10.71 -11.39 -5.90
N LEU A 208 10.46 -12.08 -4.79
CA LEU A 208 10.02 -13.48 -4.80
C LEU A 208 8.70 -13.66 -5.52
N HIS A 209 7.77 -12.72 -5.33
CA HIS A 209 6.50 -12.74 -6.06
C HIS A 209 6.71 -12.63 -7.57
N LYS A 210 7.71 -11.85 -8.02
CA LYS A 210 8.03 -11.67 -9.44
C LYS A 210 8.89 -12.80 -10.01
N MET A 211 9.79 -13.34 -9.20
CA MET A 211 10.83 -14.30 -9.55
C MET A 211 10.86 -15.40 -8.47
N PRO A 212 9.99 -16.42 -8.56
CA PRO A 212 9.86 -17.44 -7.51
C PRO A 212 11.12 -18.30 -7.34
N SER A 213 11.93 -18.45 -8.39
CA SER A 213 13.23 -19.15 -8.34
C SER A 213 14.38 -18.16 -8.15
N LEU A 214 14.34 -17.40 -7.04
CA LEU A 214 15.26 -16.29 -6.81
C LEU A 214 16.67 -16.79 -6.47
N ARG A 215 17.67 -16.31 -7.23
CA ARG A 215 19.08 -16.48 -6.90
C ARG A 215 19.67 -15.20 -6.36
N VAL A 216 20.08 -15.23 -5.10
CA VAL A 216 20.63 -14.07 -4.39
C VAL A 216 22.11 -14.32 -4.08
N VAL A 217 22.96 -13.36 -4.41
CA VAL A 217 24.36 -13.37 -3.98
C VAL A 217 24.63 -12.16 -3.09
N GLU A 218 25.04 -12.38 -1.85
CA GLU A 218 25.51 -11.33 -0.95
C GLU A 218 27.03 -11.33 -0.90
N PHE A 219 27.64 -10.17 -1.12
CA PHE A 219 29.05 -9.93 -0.89
C PHE A 219 29.23 -9.05 0.34
N SER A 220 29.85 -9.59 1.38
CA SER A 220 30.29 -8.78 2.51
C SER A 220 31.76 -8.43 2.40
N MET A 221 32.03 -7.12 2.30
CA MET A 221 33.37 -6.55 2.42
C MET A 221 33.67 -6.04 3.83
N LEU A 222 32.73 -6.20 4.77
CA LEU A 222 32.87 -5.76 6.15
C LEU A 222 33.52 -6.85 7.00
N PRO A 223 34.50 -6.50 7.87
CA PRO A 223 35.04 -7.46 8.82
C PRO A 223 33.99 -7.77 9.90
N PHE A 224 33.86 -9.05 10.26
CA PHE A 224 32.99 -9.53 11.36
C PHE A 224 31.50 -9.16 11.23
N SER A 225 31.00 -8.95 10.02
CA SER A 225 29.59 -8.64 9.81
C SER A 225 28.76 -9.91 9.60
N GLU A 226 27.59 -9.99 10.21
CA GLU A 226 26.56 -11.00 9.93
C GLU A 226 25.87 -10.74 8.58
N SER A 227 25.28 -11.76 7.96
CA SER A 227 24.59 -11.64 6.66
C SER A 227 23.22 -10.96 6.81
N VAL A 228 22.99 -9.87 6.07
CA VAL A 228 21.71 -9.15 6.12
C VAL A 228 20.62 -9.94 5.42
N GLY A 229 20.94 -10.62 4.31
CA GLY A 229 19.93 -11.40 3.60
C GLY A 229 19.50 -12.62 4.40
N LEU A 230 20.41 -13.29 5.12
CA LEU A 230 20.03 -14.42 5.97
C LEU A 230 19.01 -14.03 7.04
N ASP A 231 19.21 -12.92 7.74
CA ASP A 231 18.26 -12.42 8.74
C ASP A 231 16.88 -12.12 8.15
N LEU A 232 16.87 -11.52 6.95
CA LEU A 232 15.64 -11.18 6.22
C LEU A 232 14.87 -12.43 5.81
N PHE A 233 15.57 -13.42 5.24
CA PHE A 233 14.90 -14.65 4.85
C PHE A 233 14.47 -15.47 6.06
N ASP A 234 15.20 -15.44 7.17
CA ASP A 234 14.88 -16.25 8.34
C ASP A 234 13.56 -15.81 8.98
N THR A 235 13.37 -14.50 9.11
CA THR A 235 12.25 -13.88 9.84
C THR A 235 11.01 -13.64 8.98
N GLN A 236 11.15 -13.20 7.72
CA GLN A 236 10.01 -12.71 6.93
C GLN A 236 9.49 -13.71 5.88
N LEU A 237 10.32 -14.66 5.44
CA LEU A 237 10.07 -15.43 4.21
C LEU A 237 10.10 -16.95 4.43
N SER A 238 9.86 -17.40 5.65
CA SER A 238 10.02 -18.79 6.10
C SER A 238 9.31 -19.83 5.23
N THR A 239 8.14 -19.52 4.66
CA THR A 239 7.38 -20.41 3.78
C THR A 239 7.91 -20.44 2.34
N SER A 240 8.49 -19.34 1.86
CA SER A 240 9.07 -19.20 0.52
C SER A 240 10.55 -19.60 0.42
N LYS A 241 11.20 -19.97 1.53
CA LYS A 241 12.64 -20.34 1.57
C LYS A 241 13.02 -21.47 0.60
N ARG A 242 12.08 -22.35 0.23
CA ARG A 242 12.38 -23.58 -0.52
C ARG A 242 12.89 -23.33 -1.94
N ASP A 243 12.50 -22.21 -2.55
CA ASP A 243 12.81 -21.90 -3.95
C ASP A 243 13.89 -20.82 -4.11
N VAL A 244 14.52 -20.41 -3.00
CA VAL A 244 15.59 -19.39 -3.00
C VAL A 244 16.96 -20.05 -2.91
N GLU A 245 17.84 -19.72 -3.84
CA GLU A 245 19.24 -20.12 -3.82
C GLU A 245 20.06 -18.94 -3.29
N TYR A 246 20.65 -19.08 -2.10
CA TYR A 246 21.39 -18.00 -1.43
C TYR A 246 22.88 -18.28 -1.41
N HIS A 247 23.69 -17.34 -1.91
CA HIS A 247 25.14 -17.42 -1.94
C HIS A 247 25.75 -16.28 -1.12
N PHE A 248 26.33 -16.60 0.03
CA PHE A 248 27.03 -15.64 0.87
C PHE A 248 28.54 -15.68 0.62
N GLN A 249 29.11 -14.53 0.27
CA GLN A 249 30.50 -14.37 -0.10
C GLN A 249 31.19 -13.39 0.83
N ALA A 250 32.14 -13.88 1.61
CA ALA A 250 32.91 -13.05 2.53
C ALA A 250 34.29 -12.69 1.94
N ASN A 251 34.81 -11.50 2.25
CA ASN A 251 36.18 -11.13 1.84
C ASN A 251 37.27 -11.76 2.72
N ASN A 252 36.90 -12.35 3.86
CA ASN A 252 37.82 -13.00 4.80
C ASN A 252 37.11 -14.14 5.57
N ALA A 253 37.89 -15.04 6.17
CA ALA A 253 37.35 -16.19 6.89
C ALA A 253 36.58 -15.81 8.16
N ALA A 254 36.97 -14.74 8.86
CA ALA A 254 36.31 -14.35 10.11
C ALA A 254 34.85 -13.89 9.88
N THR A 255 34.59 -13.11 8.83
CA THR A 255 33.24 -12.74 8.42
C THR A 255 32.41 -13.96 7.99
N LEU A 256 33.04 -14.94 7.32
CA LEU A 256 32.39 -16.19 6.94
C LEU A 256 31.94 -16.98 8.18
N PHE A 257 32.83 -17.13 9.17
CA PHE A 257 32.52 -17.82 10.42
C PHE A 257 31.43 -17.11 11.23
N ALA A 258 31.46 -15.78 11.31
CA ALA A 258 30.44 -15.00 12.00
C ALA A 258 29.03 -15.25 11.41
N SER A 259 28.93 -15.42 10.09
CA SER A 259 27.65 -15.68 9.42
C SER A 259 27.22 -17.15 9.44
N GLN A 260 28.10 -18.08 9.83
CA GLN A 260 27.82 -19.52 9.83
C GLN A 260 26.83 -19.92 10.93
N GLU A 261 26.76 -19.16 12.02
CA GLU A 261 25.82 -19.44 13.12
C GLU A 261 24.37 -19.20 12.66
N THR A 262 24.11 -18.06 12.01
CA THR A 262 22.82 -17.68 11.42
C THR A 262 22.42 -18.55 10.22
N ALA A 263 23.41 -19.10 9.52
CA ALA A 263 23.25 -19.93 8.33
C ALA A 263 22.54 -21.28 8.55
N SER A 264 22.49 -21.76 9.79
CA SER A 264 22.01 -23.13 10.11
C SER A 264 20.56 -23.40 9.71
N ASN A 265 19.74 -22.36 9.55
CA ASN A 265 18.31 -22.46 9.21
C ASN A 265 18.01 -22.45 7.69
N PHE A 266 19.02 -22.31 6.83
CA PHE A 266 18.82 -22.11 5.39
C PHE A 266 19.27 -23.32 4.58
N SER A 267 18.32 -24.06 4.00
CA SER A 267 18.61 -25.32 3.30
C SER A 267 19.40 -25.17 2.00
N SER A 268 19.28 -24.01 1.35
CA SER A 268 19.83 -23.72 0.03
C SER A 268 20.88 -22.62 0.09
N LEU A 269 21.79 -22.73 1.06
CA LEU A 269 22.84 -21.77 1.34
C LEU A 269 24.22 -22.27 0.91
N TYR A 270 24.92 -21.43 0.15
CA TYR A 270 26.30 -21.63 -0.25
C TYR A 270 27.15 -20.52 0.33
N MET A 271 28.24 -20.87 1.02
CA MET A 271 29.14 -19.92 1.64
C MET A 271 30.55 -20.12 1.09
N SER A 272 31.19 -19.04 0.61
CA SER A 272 32.60 -19.09 0.24
C SER A 272 33.32 -17.77 0.46
N ILE A 273 34.66 -17.80 0.34
CA ILE A 273 35.50 -16.61 0.47
C ILE A 273 35.80 -16.10 -0.93
N LEU A 274 35.37 -14.88 -1.24
CA LEU A 274 35.59 -14.24 -2.53
C LEU A 274 35.88 -12.76 -2.37
N ASN A 275 36.98 -12.29 -2.94
CA ASN A 275 37.36 -10.88 -2.89
C ASN A 275 37.03 -10.16 -4.19
N MET A 276 35.88 -9.49 -4.22
CA MET A 276 35.36 -8.75 -5.39
C MET A 276 36.16 -7.50 -5.75
N THR A 277 37.07 -7.03 -4.90
CA THR A 277 37.89 -5.84 -5.19
C THR A 277 39.03 -6.13 -6.17
N ARG A 278 39.35 -7.41 -6.40
CA ARG A 278 40.36 -7.80 -7.38
C ARG A 278 39.82 -7.63 -8.80
N PRO A 279 40.66 -7.23 -9.77
CA PRO A 279 40.28 -7.30 -11.17
C PRO A 279 40.15 -8.75 -11.62
N ALA A 280 39.16 -9.04 -12.48
CA ALA A 280 38.97 -10.35 -13.13
C ALA A 280 38.92 -11.54 -12.14
N VAL A 281 38.06 -11.41 -11.13
CA VAL A 281 37.79 -12.50 -10.19
C VAL A 281 37.17 -13.67 -10.94
N ASP A 282 37.59 -14.90 -10.62
CA ASP A 282 36.91 -16.09 -11.12
C ASP A 282 35.57 -16.24 -10.40
N LEU A 283 34.49 -15.95 -11.13
CA LEU A 283 33.11 -16.03 -10.66
C LEU A 283 32.44 -17.35 -11.06
N SER A 284 33.19 -18.34 -11.56
CA SER A 284 32.64 -19.63 -11.97
C SER A 284 32.00 -20.44 -10.83
N VAL A 285 32.36 -20.12 -9.58
CA VAL A 285 31.77 -20.68 -8.36
C VAL A 285 30.36 -20.17 -8.07
N LEU A 286 29.96 -19.07 -8.70
CA LEU A 286 28.64 -18.46 -8.52
C LEU A 286 27.64 -19.01 -9.54
N PRO A 287 26.34 -18.97 -9.22
CA PRO A 287 25.33 -19.45 -10.14
C PRO A 287 25.30 -18.54 -11.38
N LYS A 288 25.03 -19.14 -12.54
CA LYS A 288 24.79 -18.38 -13.77
C LYS A 288 23.47 -17.62 -13.65
N LYS A 289 23.46 -16.35 -14.06
CA LYS A 289 22.28 -15.46 -14.07
C LYS A 289 21.73 -15.21 -12.66
N VAL A 290 22.42 -14.36 -11.92
CA VAL A 290 22.00 -13.95 -10.57
C VAL A 290 20.85 -12.95 -10.68
N ASN A 291 19.76 -13.16 -9.93
CA ASN A 291 18.58 -12.29 -9.98
C ASN A 291 18.70 -11.09 -9.04
N ASP A 292 19.39 -11.26 -7.91
CA ASP A 292 19.61 -10.16 -6.97
C ASP A 292 21.01 -10.24 -6.36
N MET A 293 21.65 -9.09 -6.22
CA MET A 293 22.99 -8.97 -5.66
C MET A 293 23.02 -7.91 -4.57
N ILE A 294 23.38 -8.33 -3.37
CA ILE A 294 23.56 -7.44 -2.22
C ILE A 294 25.06 -7.22 -2.04
N LEU A 295 25.51 -5.98 -2.10
CA LEU A 295 26.88 -5.61 -1.80
C LEU A 295 26.91 -4.80 -0.51
N ARG A 296 27.61 -5.33 0.50
CA ARG A 296 27.85 -4.62 1.75
C ARG A 296 29.26 -4.07 1.78
N ILE A 297 29.35 -2.75 1.86
CA ILE A 297 30.62 -2.03 1.85
C ILE A 297 30.77 -1.14 3.06
N GLY A 298 31.99 -1.12 3.59
CA GLY A 298 32.45 -0.12 4.53
C GLY A 298 33.20 0.99 3.82
N ASN A 299 34.35 1.40 4.38
CA ASN A 299 35.24 2.37 3.75
C ASN A 299 35.98 1.73 2.55
N LEU A 300 35.32 1.69 1.39
CA LEU A 300 35.93 1.21 0.15
C LEU A 300 36.50 2.39 -0.64
N LEU A 301 37.74 2.26 -1.13
CA LEU A 301 38.34 3.23 -2.05
C LEU A 301 37.62 3.17 -3.42
N MET A 302 37.44 4.31 -4.08
CA MET A 302 36.67 4.38 -5.35
C MET A 302 37.17 3.44 -6.45
N TYR A 303 38.49 3.19 -6.53
CA TYR A 303 39.04 2.27 -7.54
C TYR A 303 38.60 0.82 -7.32
N ASN A 304 38.36 0.40 -6.07
CA ASN A 304 37.83 -0.93 -5.76
C ASN A 304 36.37 -1.05 -6.19
N LEU A 305 35.59 0.04 -6.09
CA LEU A 305 34.18 0.03 -6.49
C LEU A 305 34.01 -0.23 -7.99
N LYS A 306 34.93 0.28 -8.82
CA LYS A 306 34.95 0.00 -10.26
C LYS A 306 35.11 -1.50 -10.53
N HIS A 307 36.11 -2.15 -9.92
CA HIS A 307 36.32 -3.59 -10.09
C HIS A 307 35.13 -4.40 -9.59
N VAL A 308 34.57 -4.04 -8.45
CA VAL A 308 33.37 -4.71 -7.92
C VAL A 308 32.20 -4.56 -8.90
N THR A 309 31.98 -3.37 -9.44
CA THR A 309 30.91 -3.11 -10.41
C THR A 309 31.12 -3.89 -11.71
N ASP A 310 32.34 -3.93 -12.23
CA ASP A 310 32.69 -4.68 -13.44
C ASP A 310 32.46 -6.20 -13.22
N ASN A 311 32.86 -6.72 -12.06
CA ASN A 311 32.63 -8.12 -11.68
C ASN A 311 31.13 -8.42 -11.51
N VAL A 312 30.37 -7.57 -10.83
CA VAL A 312 28.91 -7.72 -10.62
C VAL A 312 28.16 -7.75 -11.95
N LYS A 313 28.47 -6.83 -12.86
CA LYS A 313 27.85 -6.76 -14.20
C LYS A 313 28.03 -8.05 -15.01
N SER A 314 29.12 -8.77 -14.80
CA SER A 314 29.40 -10.00 -15.55
C SER A 314 28.52 -11.20 -15.15
N ILE A 315 27.85 -11.15 -13.99
CA ILE A 315 27.05 -12.26 -13.45
C ILE A 315 25.59 -11.91 -13.15
N LEU A 316 25.28 -10.62 -12.98
CA LEU A 316 23.92 -10.15 -12.78
C LEU A 316 23.10 -10.39 -14.06
N ASP A 317 21.89 -10.94 -13.91
CA ASP A 317 20.93 -11.05 -15.00
C ASP A 317 20.53 -9.65 -15.50
N GLU A 318 20.13 -9.53 -16.76
CA GLU A 318 19.62 -8.27 -17.34
C GLU A 318 18.43 -7.70 -16.55
N ARG A 319 17.63 -8.57 -15.92
CA ARG A 319 16.50 -8.17 -15.08
C ARG A 319 16.86 -8.11 -13.59
N GLY A 320 18.12 -8.38 -13.26
CA GLY A 320 18.57 -8.45 -11.90
C GLY A 320 18.70 -7.08 -11.24
N TYR A 321 18.68 -7.11 -9.92
CA TYR A 321 18.82 -5.94 -9.08
C TYR A 321 20.18 -5.98 -8.38
N PHE A 322 20.84 -4.83 -8.31
CA PHE A 322 22.07 -4.67 -7.56
C PHE A 322 21.86 -3.63 -6.46
N ILE A 323 21.92 -4.08 -5.22
CA ILE A 323 21.71 -3.29 -4.02
C ILE A 323 23.04 -3.07 -3.33
N VAL A 324 23.39 -1.81 -3.10
CA VAL A 324 24.60 -1.45 -2.35
C VAL A 324 24.19 -0.94 -0.98
N LEU A 325 24.55 -1.67 0.07
CA LEU A 325 24.37 -1.27 1.47
C LEU A 325 25.68 -0.71 2.00
N TRP A 326 25.68 0.60 2.25
CA TRP A 326 26.82 1.29 2.84
C TRP A 326 26.71 1.35 4.37
N SER A 327 27.74 0.87 5.06
CA SER A 327 27.88 1.01 6.50
C SER A 327 29.06 1.93 6.80
N SER A 328 28.81 3.15 7.31
CA SER A 328 29.92 3.95 7.83
C SER A 328 30.41 3.27 9.09
N TYR A 329 31.60 2.68 9.04
CA TYR A 329 32.23 2.16 10.25
C TYR A 329 32.50 3.35 11.16
N LYS A 330 31.70 3.51 12.23
CA LYS A 330 32.01 4.44 13.31
C LYS A 330 33.15 3.83 14.10
N GLU A 331 34.37 4.00 13.61
CA GLU A 331 35.54 3.85 14.47
C GLU A 331 35.34 4.83 15.62
N SER A 332 35.42 4.35 16.86
CA SER A 332 34.99 5.04 18.06
C SER A 332 35.88 6.23 18.47
N ASP A 333 36.48 6.94 17.51
CA ASP A 333 37.31 8.11 17.74
C ASP A 333 36.72 9.40 17.12
N ASN A 334 36.67 10.41 17.97
CA ASN A 334 35.52 11.29 18.13
C ASN A 334 35.62 12.61 17.35
N THR A 335 36.12 12.64 16.11
CA THR A 335 36.38 13.95 15.46
C THR A 335 36.13 14.08 13.95
N ILE A 336 35.94 12.99 13.18
CA ILE A 336 35.77 13.09 11.71
C ILE A 336 34.34 12.70 11.24
N SER A 337 33.52 12.13 12.12
CA SER A 337 32.18 11.61 11.79
C SER A 337 31.13 12.66 11.39
N GLN A 338 31.40 13.96 11.58
CA GLN A 338 30.45 15.04 11.25
C GLN A 338 30.55 15.56 9.81
N ILE A 339 31.57 15.20 9.03
CA ILE A 339 31.75 15.76 7.66
C ILE A 339 31.09 14.88 6.58
N LEU A 340 30.75 13.62 6.87
CA LEU A 340 30.22 12.68 5.88
C LEU A 340 28.79 12.16 6.18
N SER A 341 28.09 12.69 7.18
CA SER A 341 26.73 12.24 7.53
C SER A 341 25.62 12.74 6.59
N GLY A 342 25.97 13.26 5.40
CA GLY A 342 25.05 13.99 4.52
C GLY A 342 24.70 13.32 3.19
N ALA A 343 25.28 12.16 2.84
CA ALA A 343 25.01 11.52 1.56
C ALA A 343 24.91 9.99 1.71
N PHE A 344 23.71 9.52 2.05
CA PHE A 344 23.37 8.11 1.86
C PHE A 344 23.07 7.91 0.37
N PHE A 345 23.97 7.22 -0.34
CA PHE A 345 23.71 6.75 -1.69
C PHE A 345 23.38 5.25 -1.63
N ASP A 346 22.09 4.93 -1.64
CA ASP A 346 21.64 3.59 -2.03
C ASP A 346 21.63 3.59 -3.57
N VAL A 347 22.63 2.97 -4.18
CA VAL A 347 22.65 2.83 -5.64
C VAL A 347 21.92 1.54 -5.99
N LEU A 348 20.74 1.68 -6.57
CA LEU A 348 20.07 0.58 -7.26
C LEU A 348 20.42 0.67 -8.75
N MET A 349 21.18 -0.29 -9.25
CA MET A 349 21.35 -0.47 -10.69
C MET A 349 20.51 -1.65 -11.16
N ARG A 350 19.74 -1.42 -12.23
CA ARG A 350 19.13 -2.50 -13.00
C ARG A 350 20.13 -2.98 -14.04
N GLY A 351 20.20 -4.29 -14.25
CA GLY A 351 20.96 -4.85 -15.39
C GLY A 351 20.62 -4.08 -16.67
N THR A 352 21.63 -3.54 -17.33
CA THR A 352 21.45 -2.88 -18.63
C THR A 352 21.64 -3.97 -19.67
N GLY A 353 20.54 -4.46 -20.24
CA GLY A 353 20.62 -5.22 -21.48
C GLY A 353 21.06 -4.25 -22.57
N GLU A 354 22.33 -4.33 -22.99
CA GLU A 354 22.72 -3.77 -24.28
C GLU A 354 21.98 -4.57 -25.35
N GLN A 355 21.06 -3.90 -26.06
CA GLN A 355 20.41 -4.45 -27.27
C GLN A 355 21.39 -4.48 -28.44
#